data_AF-A0A3N4KBL4-F1
#
_entry.id   AF-A0A3N4KBL4-F1
#
_cell.length_a   1.000
_cell.length_b   1.000
_cell.length_c   1.000
_cell.angle_alpha   90.00
_cell.angle_beta   90.00
_cell.angle_gamma   90.00
#
_symmetry.space_group_name_H-M   'P 1'
#
loop_
_entity.id
_entity.type
_entity.pdbx_description
1 polymer ?
#
loop_
_entity_poly.entity_id
_entity_poly.type
_entity_poly.pdbx_seq_one_letter_code
_entity_poly.pdbx_strand_id
1 'polypeptide(L)'
;FWGMPRVNPYDLNKPDILHNIYLGMLKHMMEWVQAFLKKHNRLEEFDKAWASIAPYPGLAVPNKAYRATTQWQGKEMRNLGRVVLGALGAALRNPGVAVRGDFARALKCVRGLIDFHLMAQYGSHTTSTLNYMESYLEYFHKHKDIFLEFRASHFNFIKLHVLTHHREHVERFGSIPQYSTDISELAHLRQIKEAYGASNKVDAATQI
;
A
#
# COMPACT_ATOMS: atom_id res chain seq x y z
N PHE A 1 -4.52 26.02 -18.08
CA PHE A 1 -3.64 24.85 -18.28
C PHE A 1 -3.08 24.79 -19.70
N TRP A 2 -3.88 24.59 -20.75
CA TRP A 2 -3.37 24.40 -22.14
C TRP A 2 -2.64 25.60 -22.77
N GLY A 3 -2.86 26.83 -22.28
CA GLY A 3 -2.17 28.04 -22.75
C GLY A 3 -0.98 28.47 -21.88
N MET A 4 -0.59 27.69 -20.87
CA MET A 4 0.53 28.03 -19.99
C MET A 4 1.84 27.47 -20.57
N PRO A 5 2.86 28.29 -20.84
CA PRO A 5 4.14 27.80 -21.32
C PRO A 5 4.77 26.87 -20.27
N ARG A 6 5.32 25.73 -20.71
CA ARG A 6 5.99 24.70 -19.89
C ARG A 6 5.07 23.91 -18.94
N VAL A 7 3.74 23.99 -19.10
CA VAL A 7 2.79 23.13 -18.37
C VAL A 7 2.17 22.15 -19.35
N ASN A 8 2.48 20.86 -19.18
CA ASN A 8 1.79 19.79 -19.89
C ASN A 8 0.73 19.17 -18.96
N PRO A 9 -0.58 19.25 -19.29
CA PRO A 9 -1.63 18.68 -18.46
C PRO A 9 -1.50 17.18 -18.19
N TYR A 10 -0.87 16.43 -19.11
CA TYR A 10 -0.60 15.00 -18.91
C TYR A 10 0.42 14.74 -17.79
N ASP A 11 1.26 15.73 -17.46
CA ASP A 11 2.26 15.62 -16.39
C ASP A 11 1.71 16.05 -15.03
N LEU A 12 0.46 16.51 -14.92
CA LEU A 12 -0.10 16.99 -13.65
C LEU A 12 -0.34 15.86 -12.66
N ASN A 13 -0.72 14.68 -13.15
CA ASN A 13 -0.96 13.53 -12.29
C ASN A 13 0.39 12.87 -11.95
N LYS A 14 0.81 13.00 -10.69
CA LYS A 14 2.01 12.34 -10.18
C LYS A 14 1.62 11.09 -9.39
N PRO A 15 2.38 9.98 -9.52
CA PRO A 15 2.24 8.85 -8.61
C PRO A 15 2.33 9.30 -7.15
N ASP A 16 1.48 8.72 -6.33
CA ASP A 16 1.28 9.10 -4.94
C ASP A 16 1.32 7.86 -4.06
N ILE A 17 2.26 7.82 -3.10
CA ILE A 17 2.44 6.65 -2.25
C ILE A 17 1.19 6.39 -1.40
N LEU A 18 0.56 7.45 -0.87
CA LEU A 18 -0.58 7.31 0.02
C LEU A 18 -1.83 6.75 -0.67
N HIS A 19 -2.28 7.37 -1.74
CA HIS A 19 -3.54 7.06 -2.41
C HIS A 19 -3.41 6.00 -3.49
N ASN A 20 -2.25 5.88 -4.14
CA ASN A 20 -2.04 4.82 -5.14
C ASN A 20 -1.62 3.52 -4.47
N ILE A 21 -0.69 3.56 -3.52
CA ILE A 21 -0.17 2.34 -2.89
C ILE A 21 -0.93 1.98 -1.62
N TYR A 22 -0.89 2.82 -0.56
CA TYR A 22 -1.46 2.46 0.75
C TYR A 22 -3.00 2.33 0.73
N LEU A 23 -3.72 3.43 0.49
CA LEU A 23 -5.19 3.47 0.40
C LEU A 23 -5.72 2.97 -0.95
N GLY A 24 -4.81 2.62 -1.86
CA GLY A 24 -5.11 2.05 -3.16
C GLY A 24 -4.83 0.57 -3.21
N MET A 25 -3.64 0.23 -3.66
CA MET A 25 -3.26 -1.14 -3.97
C MET A 25 -3.23 -2.07 -2.75
N LEU A 26 -2.70 -1.65 -1.60
CA LEU A 26 -2.67 -2.50 -0.40
C LEU A 26 -4.07 -2.74 0.15
N LYS A 27 -4.93 -1.73 0.15
CA LYS A 27 -6.34 -1.89 0.53
C LYS A 27 -7.04 -2.93 -0.35
N HIS A 28 -6.93 -2.81 -1.67
CA HIS A 28 -7.51 -3.79 -2.59
C HIS A 28 -6.89 -5.18 -2.46
N MET A 29 -5.57 -5.26 -2.31
CA MET A 29 -4.88 -6.54 -2.07
C MET A 29 -5.45 -7.24 -0.83
N MET A 30 -5.68 -6.50 0.25
CA MET A 30 -6.25 -7.08 1.47
C MET A 30 -7.70 -7.55 1.33
N GLU A 31 -8.49 -6.94 0.45
CA GLU A 31 -9.82 -7.47 0.09
C GLU A 31 -9.68 -8.88 -0.52
N TRP A 32 -8.74 -9.05 -1.45
CA TRP A 32 -8.52 -10.36 -2.11
C TRP A 32 -7.89 -11.39 -1.16
N VAL A 33 -6.91 -10.97 -0.35
CA VAL A 33 -6.24 -11.84 0.63
C VAL A 33 -7.22 -12.36 1.68
N GLN A 34 -8.11 -11.52 2.21
CA GLN A 34 -9.11 -11.98 3.17
C GLN A 34 -10.09 -12.98 2.57
N ALA A 35 -10.55 -12.76 1.34
CA ALA A 35 -11.43 -13.67 0.65
C ALA A 35 -10.74 -15.01 0.33
N PHE A 36 -9.47 -14.97 -0.09
CA PHE A 36 -8.63 -16.16 -0.26
C PHE A 36 -8.47 -16.95 1.04
N LEU A 37 -8.10 -16.27 2.14
CA LEU A 37 -7.95 -16.90 3.45
C LEU A 37 -9.28 -17.49 3.96
N LYS A 38 -10.41 -16.83 3.69
CA LYS A 38 -11.75 -17.34 4.02
C LYS A 38 -12.06 -18.65 3.29
N LYS A 39 -11.81 -18.71 1.96
CA LYS A 39 -12.02 -19.93 1.16
C LYS A 39 -11.20 -21.12 1.69
N HIS A 40 -9.99 -20.86 2.16
CA HIS A 40 -9.07 -21.89 2.62
C HIS A 40 -9.09 -22.16 4.12
N ASN A 41 -10.04 -21.58 4.87
CA ASN A 41 -10.12 -21.68 6.34
C ASN A 41 -8.78 -21.34 7.02
N ARG A 42 -8.21 -20.18 6.64
CA ARG A 42 -6.95 -19.63 7.17
C ARG A 42 -7.08 -18.24 7.78
N LEU A 43 -8.31 -17.76 7.93
CA LEU A 43 -8.60 -16.40 8.35
C LEU A 43 -8.29 -16.18 9.84
N GLU A 44 -8.55 -17.18 10.67
CA GLU A 44 -8.22 -17.13 12.11
C GLU A 44 -6.72 -17.19 12.35
N GLU A 45 -6.00 -18.02 11.60
CA GLU A 45 -4.55 -18.14 11.65
C GLU A 45 -3.87 -16.83 11.24
N PHE A 46 -4.44 -16.13 10.26
CA PHE A 46 -3.98 -14.80 9.88
C PHE A 46 -4.20 -13.78 11.00
N ASP A 47 -5.39 -13.73 11.61
CA ASP A 47 -5.66 -12.80 12.71
C ASP A 47 -4.78 -13.09 13.94
N LYS A 48 -4.55 -14.37 14.26
CA LYS A 48 -3.63 -14.79 15.32
C LYS A 48 -2.21 -14.32 15.01
N ALA A 49 -1.72 -14.53 13.79
CA ALA A 49 -0.40 -14.08 13.38
C ALA A 49 -0.26 -12.55 13.40
N TRP A 50 -1.29 -11.84 12.93
CA TRP A 50 -1.36 -10.38 12.93
C TRP A 50 -1.33 -9.80 14.35
N ALA A 51 -2.09 -10.39 15.28
CA ALA A 51 -2.09 -9.98 16.69
C ALA A 51 -0.82 -10.40 17.46
N SER A 52 -0.04 -11.34 16.92
CA SER A 52 1.20 -11.84 17.54
C SER A 52 2.46 -11.09 17.09
N ILE A 53 2.33 -9.99 16.33
CA ILE A 53 3.48 -9.20 15.90
C ILE A 53 4.16 -8.58 17.11
N ALA A 54 5.45 -8.88 17.27
CA ALA A 54 6.23 -8.33 18.38
C ALA A 54 6.43 -6.79 18.23
N PRO A 55 6.46 -6.05 19.35
CA PRO A 55 6.83 -4.64 19.33
C PRO A 55 8.23 -4.45 18.74
N TYR A 56 8.36 -3.49 17.83
CA TYR A 56 9.64 -3.06 17.26
C TYR A 56 9.65 -1.53 17.11
N PRO A 57 10.79 -0.84 17.31
CA PRO A 57 10.87 0.60 17.15
C PRO A 57 10.31 1.09 15.80
N GLY A 58 9.32 1.98 15.84
CA GLY A 58 8.67 2.52 14.64
C GLY A 58 7.66 1.58 13.98
N LEU A 59 7.36 0.42 14.56
CA LEU A 59 6.29 -0.48 14.17
C LEU A 59 5.16 -0.45 15.21
N ALA A 60 3.94 -0.16 14.77
CA ALA A 60 2.78 -0.22 15.65
C ALA A 60 2.32 -1.67 15.76
N VAL A 61 2.18 -2.19 16.99
CA VAL A 61 1.63 -3.53 17.18
C VAL A 61 0.11 -3.46 17.04
N PRO A 62 -0.50 -4.28 16.16
CA PRO A 62 -1.95 -4.36 16.12
C PRO A 62 -2.48 -4.96 17.42
N ASN A 63 -3.37 -4.23 18.09
CA ASN A 63 -4.03 -4.69 19.33
C ASN A 63 -5.39 -5.36 19.07
N LYS A 64 -5.77 -5.51 17.80
CA LYS A 64 -7.03 -6.09 17.35
C LYS A 64 -6.78 -6.96 16.12
N ALA A 65 -7.68 -7.92 15.90
CA ALA A 65 -7.75 -8.67 14.66
C ALA A 65 -7.86 -7.71 13.45
N TYR A 66 -7.30 -8.09 12.31
CA TYR A 66 -7.31 -7.24 11.11
C TYR A 66 -8.76 -6.86 10.74
N ARG A 67 -9.67 -7.83 10.86
CA ARG A 67 -11.09 -7.69 10.53
C ARG A 67 -11.88 -6.76 11.46
N ALA A 68 -11.36 -6.47 12.65
CA ALA A 68 -12.02 -5.59 13.61
C ALA A 68 -11.81 -4.10 13.28
N THR A 69 -10.91 -3.78 12.35
CA THR A 69 -10.65 -2.41 11.90
C THR A 69 -11.52 -2.08 10.69
N THR A 70 -12.53 -1.24 10.89
CA THR A 70 -13.49 -0.83 9.85
C THR A 70 -12.98 0.33 9.00
N GLN A 71 -12.11 1.17 9.55
CA GLN A 71 -11.53 2.32 8.87
C GLN A 71 -10.01 2.27 9.00
N TRP A 72 -9.32 2.29 7.85
CA TRP A 72 -7.87 2.27 7.78
C TRP A 72 -7.34 3.64 7.37
N GLN A 73 -6.48 4.19 8.21
CA GLN A 73 -5.76 5.45 7.96
C GLN A 73 -4.40 5.19 7.32
N GLY A 74 -3.78 6.23 6.75
CA GLY A 74 -2.47 6.11 6.10
C GLY A 74 -1.37 5.54 7.02
N LYS A 75 -1.38 5.92 8.31
CA LYS A 75 -0.44 5.38 9.31
C LYS A 75 -0.62 3.87 9.54
N GLU A 76 -1.87 3.39 9.56
CA GLU A 76 -2.17 1.97 9.76
C GLU A 76 -1.83 1.15 8.52
N MET A 77 -2.09 1.69 7.33
CA MET A 77 -1.72 1.05 6.06
C MET A 77 -0.20 0.98 5.85
N ARG A 78 0.56 1.98 6.33
CA ARG A 78 2.02 1.92 6.41
C ARG A 78 2.49 0.74 7.25
N ASN A 79 1.88 0.57 8.41
CA ASN A 79 2.19 -0.53 9.31
C ASN A 79 1.86 -1.88 8.66
N LEU A 80 0.69 -1.96 8.00
CA LEU A 80 0.27 -3.14 7.24
C LEU A 80 1.29 -3.56 6.18
N GLY A 81 1.77 -2.62 5.35
CA GLY A 81 2.75 -2.91 4.29
C GLY A 81 4.03 -3.55 4.82
N ARG A 82 4.42 -3.29 6.07
CA ARG A 82 5.62 -3.85 6.69
C ARG A 82 5.46 -5.28 7.19
N VAL A 83 4.24 -5.68 7.58
CA VAL A 83 4.02 -6.92 8.35
C VAL A 83 3.11 -7.92 7.67
N VAL A 84 2.32 -7.50 6.68
CA VAL A 84 1.30 -8.33 6.02
C VAL A 84 1.89 -9.61 5.43
N LEU A 85 3.07 -9.55 4.83
CA LEU A 85 3.72 -10.71 4.24
C LEU A 85 4.09 -11.75 5.31
N GLY A 86 4.55 -11.30 6.48
CA GLY A 86 4.86 -12.15 7.62
C GLY A 86 3.61 -12.83 8.19
N ALA A 87 2.54 -12.05 8.40
CA ALA A 87 1.25 -12.57 8.88
C ALA A 87 0.65 -13.57 7.89
N LEU A 88 0.68 -13.27 6.59
CA LEU A 88 0.21 -14.17 5.54
C LEU A 88 1.06 -15.45 5.48
N GLY A 89 2.39 -15.31 5.56
CA GLY A 89 3.31 -16.45 5.60
C GLY A 89 3.05 -17.38 6.78
N ALA A 90 2.72 -16.83 7.95
CA ALA A 90 2.33 -17.62 9.12
C ALA A 90 0.97 -18.31 8.94
N ALA A 91 -0.02 -17.60 8.39
CA ALA A 91 -1.36 -18.15 8.14
C ALA A 91 -1.34 -19.33 7.14
N LEU A 92 -0.46 -19.28 6.16
CA LEU A 92 -0.38 -20.28 5.08
C LEU A 92 0.61 -21.43 5.37
N ARG A 93 1.09 -21.58 6.62
CA ARG A 93 1.96 -22.70 7.01
C ARG A 93 1.24 -24.03 6.93
N ASN A 94 2.02 -25.10 6.76
CA ASN A 94 1.57 -26.49 6.70
C ASN A 94 0.39 -26.72 5.73
N PRO A 95 0.54 -26.36 4.44
CA PRO A 95 -0.52 -26.59 3.46
C PRO A 95 -0.71 -28.08 3.17
N GLY A 96 -1.96 -28.48 3.00
CA GLY A 96 -2.29 -29.75 2.34
C GLY A 96 -1.72 -29.79 0.92
N VAL A 97 -1.45 -30.98 0.40
CA VAL A 97 -0.77 -31.17 -0.90
C VAL A 97 -1.50 -30.45 -2.03
N ALA A 98 -2.85 -30.50 -2.05
CA ALA A 98 -3.67 -29.90 -3.10
C ALA A 98 -3.58 -28.36 -3.18
N VAL A 99 -3.42 -27.66 -2.04
CA VAL A 99 -3.44 -26.17 -1.98
C VAL A 99 -2.06 -25.54 -1.86
N ARG A 100 -1.01 -26.35 -1.79
CA ARG A 100 0.38 -25.90 -1.61
C ARG A 100 0.82 -24.96 -2.74
N GLY A 101 0.45 -25.27 -3.97
CA GLY A 101 0.77 -24.44 -5.15
C GLY A 101 0.11 -23.06 -5.06
N ASP A 102 -1.17 -23.03 -4.70
CA ASP A 102 -1.95 -21.81 -4.56
C ASP A 102 -1.41 -20.91 -3.45
N PHE A 103 -1.07 -21.49 -2.30
CA PHE A 103 -0.52 -20.75 -1.17
C PHE A 103 0.83 -20.13 -1.51
N ALA A 104 1.69 -20.89 -2.21
CA ALA A 104 2.97 -20.38 -2.69
C ALA A 104 2.77 -19.24 -3.70
N ARG A 105 1.81 -19.37 -4.63
CA ARG A 105 1.48 -18.30 -5.60
C ARG A 105 0.93 -17.05 -4.92
N ALA A 106 0.03 -17.20 -3.95
CA ALA A 106 -0.52 -16.09 -3.16
C ALA A 106 0.59 -15.32 -2.43
N LEU A 107 1.52 -16.02 -1.78
CA LEU A 107 2.69 -15.42 -1.14
C LEU A 107 3.59 -14.68 -2.13
N LYS A 108 3.87 -15.27 -3.29
CA LYS A 108 4.67 -14.65 -4.35
C LYS A 108 4.01 -13.37 -4.88
N CYS A 109 2.70 -13.40 -5.12
CA CYS A 109 1.93 -12.24 -5.55
C CYS A 109 2.02 -11.11 -4.52
N VAL A 110 1.67 -11.38 -3.26
CA VAL A 110 1.71 -10.36 -2.19
C VAL A 110 3.12 -9.81 -2.01
N ARG A 111 4.13 -10.68 -2.02
CA ARG A 111 5.54 -10.27 -1.95
C ARG A 111 5.92 -9.31 -3.08
N GLY A 112 5.56 -9.60 -4.33
CA GLY A 112 5.88 -8.72 -5.46
C GLY A 112 5.34 -7.29 -5.26
N LEU A 113 4.12 -7.15 -4.76
CA LEU A 113 3.54 -5.83 -4.48
C LEU A 113 4.21 -5.12 -3.30
N ILE A 114 4.56 -5.87 -2.24
CA ILE A 114 5.25 -5.31 -1.07
C ILE A 114 6.68 -4.90 -1.43
N ASP A 115 7.43 -5.72 -2.16
CA ASP A 115 8.79 -5.41 -2.61
C ASP A 115 8.77 -4.18 -3.55
N PHE A 116 7.83 -4.10 -4.49
CA PHE A 116 7.60 -2.91 -5.31
C PHE A 116 7.35 -1.66 -4.45
N HIS A 117 6.43 -1.78 -3.50
CA HIS A 117 6.05 -0.70 -2.59
C HIS A 117 7.23 -0.17 -1.76
N LEU A 118 8.08 -1.06 -1.26
CA LEU A 118 9.27 -0.70 -0.50
C LEU A 118 10.29 0.02 -1.39
N MET A 119 10.47 -0.44 -2.63
CA MET A 119 11.36 0.22 -3.60
C MET A 119 10.86 1.61 -3.98
N ALA A 120 9.55 1.79 -4.21
CA ALA A 120 8.94 3.06 -4.60
C ALA A 120 9.13 4.17 -3.54
N GLN A 121 9.48 3.82 -2.30
CA GLN A 121 9.72 4.77 -1.21
C GLN A 121 11.17 5.25 -1.12
N TYR A 122 12.06 4.78 -1.98
CA TYR A 122 13.46 5.17 -1.90
C TYR A 122 13.62 6.66 -2.18
N GLY A 123 14.42 7.34 -1.36
CA GLY A 123 14.70 8.76 -1.52
C GLY A 123 15.49 9.09 -2.79
N SER A 124 16.23 8.12 -3.32
CA SER A 124 16.96 8.19 -4.57
C SER A 124 16.99 6.83 -5.27
N HIS A 125 17.09 6.85 -6.59
CA HIS A 125 17.13 5.65 -7.41
C HIS A 125 18.35 5.62 -8.32
N THR A 126 18.87 4.42 -8.56
CA THR A 126 19.80 4.11 -9.64
C THR A 126 19.07 3.31 -10.70
N THR A 127 19.66 3.13 -11.88
CA THR A 127 19.11 2.23 -12.90
C THR A 127 18.83 0.84 -12.36
N SER A 128 19.72 0.31 -11.50
CA SER A 128 19.53 -1.01 -10.87
C SER A 128 18.32 -1.04 -9.95
N THR A 129 18.10 -0.01 -9.12
CA THR A 129 16.93 0.02 -8.22
C THR A 129 15.62 0.22 -8.99
N LEU A 130 15.64 0.95 -10.10
CA LEU A 130 14.50 1.05 -11.01
C LEU A 130 14.18 -0.30 -11.67
N ASN A 131 15.19 -1.02 -12.14
CA ASN A 131 15.02 -2.36 -12.71
C ASN A 131 14.43 -3.34 -11.68
N TYR A 132 14.87 -3.28 -10.42
CA TYR A 132 14.28 -4.09 -9.36
C TYR A 132 12.81 -3.72 -9.10
N MET A 133 12.49 -2.42 -9.02
CA MET A 133 11.12 -1.97 -8.84
C MET A 133 10.20 -2.50 -9.95
N GLU A 134 10.59 -2.35 -11.21
CA GLU A 134 9.85 -2.86 -12.37
C GLU A 134 9.71 -4.40 -12.33
N SER A 135 10.81 -5.11 -12.03
CA SER A 135 10.81 -6.57 -11.88
C SER A 135 9.85 -7.05 -10.78
N TYR A 136 9.74 -6.32 -9.66
CA TYR A 136 8.79 -6.65 -8.59
C TYR A 136 7.33 -6.45 -9.02
N LEU A 137 7.05 -5.41 -9.81
CA LEU A 137 5.72 -5.19 -10.37
C LEU A 137 5.35 -6.27 -11.39
N GLU A 138 6.27 -6.68 -12.25
CA GLU A 138 6.10 -7.83 -13.15
C GLU A 138 5.87 -9.11 -12.38
N TYR A 139 6.62 -9.33 -11.30
CA TYR A 139 6.46 -10.49 -10.44
C TYR A 139 5.08 -10.54 -9.79
N PHE A 140 4.55 -9.39 -9.35
CA PHE A 140 3.17 -9.27 -8.89
C PHE A 140 2.19 -9.61 -10.02
N HIS A 141 2.36 -9.03 -11.21
CA HIS A 141 1.49 -9.26 -12.35
C HIS A 141 1.45 -10.71 -12.83
N LYS A 142 2.57 -11.43 -12.72
CA LYS A 142 2.68 -12.85 -13.08
C LYS A 142 1.85 -13.77 -12.16
N HIS A 143 1.59 -13.36 -10.92
CA HIS A 143 0.95 -14.21 -9.92
C HIS A 143 -0.42 -13.68 -9.44
N LYS A 144 -0.82 -12.46 -9.81
CA LYS A 144 -2.08 -11.84 -9.36
C LYS A 144 -3.33 -12.60 -9.78
N ASP A 145 -3.25 -13.42 -10.82
CA ASP A 145 -4.33 -14.27 -11.30
C ASP A 145 -4.85 -15.24 -10.23
N ILE A 146 -4.02 -15.61 -9.23
CA ILE A 146 -4.48 -16.38 -8.06
C ILE A 146 -5.61 -15.70 -7.30
N PHE A 147 -5.69 -14.37 -7.39
CA PHE A 147 -6.69 -13.57 -6.71
C PHE A 147 -7.90 -13.22 -7.59
N LEU A 148 -7.93 -13.66 -8.86
CA LEU A 148 -8.96 -13.26 -9.81
C LEU A 148 -10.37 -13.68 -9.38
N GLU A 149 -10.51 -14.87 -8.80
CA GLU A 149 -11.79 -15.39 -8.28
C GLU A 149 -12.36 -14.53 -7.12
N PHE A 150 -11.50 -13.84 -6.38
CA PHE A 150 -11.88 -13.06 -5.19
C PHE A 150 -12.12 -11.59 -5.50
N ARG A 151 -12.27 -11.26 -6.78
CA ARG A 151 -12.45 -9.89 -7.25
C ARG A 151 -13.75 -9.80 -8.03
N ALA A 152 -14.48 -8.72 -7.84
CA ALA A 152 -15.73 -8.48 -8.58
C ALA A 152 -15.52 -8.20 -10.09
N SER A 153 -14.30 -7.85 -10.50
CA SER A 153 -13.97 -7.47 -11.88
C SER A 153 -12.53 -7.82 -12.26
N HIS A 154 -12.14 -7.60 -13.51
CA HIS A 154 -10.78 -7.81 -14.01
C HIS A 154 -9.73 -6.86 -13.36
N PHE A 155 -8.44 -7.18 -13.48
CA PHE A 155 -7.33 -6.34 -12.99
C PHE A 155 -7.07 -5.04 -13.77
N ASN A 156 -8.06 -4.51 -14.49
CA ASN A 156 -7.96 -3.24 -15.20
C ASN A 156 -8.69 -2.14 -14.42
N PHE A 157 -7.94 -1.43 -13.56
CA PHE A 157 -8.41 -0.29 -12.78
C PHE A 157 -7.26 0.70 -12.58
N ILE A 158 -7.61 1.99 -12.48
CA ILE A 158 -6.66 3.11 -12.54
C ILE A 158 -5.51 2.95 -11.54
N LYS A 159 -5.81 2.59 -10.28
CA LYS A 159 -4.78 2.48 -9.22
C LYS A 159 -3.72 1.42 -9.52
N LEU A 160 -4.06 0.33 -10.23
CA LEU A 160 -3.06 -0.64 -10.66
C LEU A 160 -2.29 -0.18 -11.89
N HIS A 161 -2.99 0.45 -12.84
CA HIS A 161 -2.33 0.99 -14.04
C HIS A 161 -1.29 2.07 -13.68
N VAL A 162 -1.57 2.95 -12.73
CA VAL A 162 -0.62 3.99 -12.29
C VAL A 162 0.73 3.43 -11.80
N LEU A 163 0.77 2.18 -11.32
CA LEU A 163 2.03 1.56 -10.89
C LEU A 163 3.04 1.40 -12.03
N THR A 164 2.57 1.22 -13.28
CA THR A 164 3.47 1.05 -14.44
C THR A 164 4.22 2.34 -14.79
N HIS A 165 3.71 3.49 -14.36
CA HIS A 165 4.30 4.81 -14.63
C HIS A 165 5.30 5.26 -13.56
N HIS A 166 5.54 4.46 -12.52
CA HIS A 166 6.44 4.83 -11.42
C HIS A 166 7.88 5.02 -11.89
N ARG A 167 8.37 4.15 -12.78
CA ARG A 167 9.73 4.28 -13.34
C ARG A 167 9.89 5.58 -14.13
N GLU A 168 9.02 5.81 -15.10
CA GLU A 168 9.04 7.01 -15.95
C GLU A 168 8.96 8.27 -15.08
N HIS A 169 8.12 8.26 -14.05
CA HIS A 169 8.02 9.36 -13.11
C HIS A 169 9.35 9.63 -12.41
N VAL A 170 10.03 8.60 -11.88
CA VAL A 170 11.29 8.78 -11.18
C VAL A 170 12.38 9.33 -12.10
N GLU A 171 12.45 8.84 -13.34
CA GLU A 171 13.44 9.30 -14.33
C GLU A 171 13.20 10.76 -14.74
N ARG A 172 11.94 11.22 -14.78
CA ARG A 172 11.59 12.57 -15.23
C ARG A 172 11.55 13.61 -14.12
N PHE A 173 11.10 13.23 -12.92
CA PHE A 173 10.72 14.18 -11.87
C PHE A 173 11.44 13.94 -10.53
N GLY A 174 12.15 12.83 -10.37
CA GLY A 174 12.81 12.46 -9.12
C GLY A 174 11.94 11.54 -8.24
N SER A 175 12.33 11.37 -6.98
CA SER A 175 11.73 10.34 -6.13
C SER A 175 10.26 10.61 -5.80
N ILE A 176 9.43 9.56 -5.89
CA ILE A 176 7.97 9.63 -5.69
C ILE A 176 7.59 10.22 -4.33
N PRO A 177 8.28 9.91 -3.20
CA PRO A 177 7.94 10.50 -1.90
C PRO A 177 7.92 12.04 -1.88
N GLN A 178 8.68 12.70 -2.76
CA GLN A 178 8.70 14.18 -2.85
C GLN A 178 7.38 14.75 -3.38
N TYR A 179 6.60 13.95 -4.11
CA TYR A 179 5.32 14.32 -4.70
C TYR A 179 4.13 13.67 -3.97
N SER A 180 4.39 12.90 -2.90
CA SER A 180 3.35 12.24 -2.13
C SER A 180 2.54 13.27 -1.33
N THR A 181 1.23 13.14 -1.40
CA THR A 181 0.24 13.86 -0.58
C THR A 181 0.39 13.60 0.91
N ASP A 182 1.19 12.60 1.32
CA ASP A 182 1.62 12.41 2.71
C ASP A 182 2.21 13.70 3.31
N ILE A 183 2.98 14.46 2.52
CA ILE A 183 3.60 15.71 2.97
C ILE A 183 2.53 16.76 3.27
N SER A 184 1.58 16.94 2.34
CA SER A 184 0.46 17.86 2.53
C SER A 184 -0.46 17.42 3.66
N GLU A 185 -0.73 16.12 3.83
CA GLU A 185 -1.58 15.61 4.91
C GLU A 185 -0.94 15.86 6.29
N LEU A 186 0.38 15.67 6.39
CA LEU A 186 1.14 16.00 7.60
C LEU A 186 1.11 17.50 7.90
N ALA A 187 1.23 18.35 6.87
CA ALA A 187 1.13 19.80 7.02
C ALA A 187 -0.28 20.20 7.50
N HIS A 188 -1.34 19.67 6.90
CA HIS A 188 -2.72 19.91 7.34
C HIS A 188 -2.97 19.46 8.79
N LEU A 189 -2.40 18.33 9.21
CA LEU A 189 -2.49 17.88 10.60
C LEU A 189 -1.86 18.91 11.56
N ARG A 190 -0.60 19.28 11.31
CA ARG A 190 0.17 20.15 12.19
C ARG A 190 -0.30 21.60 12.19
N GLN A 191 -0.55 22.16 11.01
CA GLN A 191 -0.86 23.57 10.85
C GLN A 191 -2.32 23.87 11.11
N ILE A 192 -3.24 22.96 10.75
CA ILE A 192 -4.67 23.22 10.86
C ILE A 192 -5.30 22.46 12.01
N LYS A 193 -5.15 21.13 12.09
CA LYS A 193 -5.88 20.32 13.08
C LYS A 193 -5.36 20.52 14.51
N GLU A 194 -4.05 20.54 14.70
CA GLU A 194 -3.45 20.77 16.02
C GLU A 194 -3.73 22.21 16.50
N ALA A 195 -3.54 23.21 15.63
CA ALA A 195 -3.85 24.61 15.93
C ALA A 195 -5.35 24.81 16.25
N TYR A 196 -6.25 24.24 15.45
CA TYR A 196 -7.69 24.27 15.73
C TYR A 196 -8.03 23.59 17.05
N GLY A 197 -7.39 22.46 17.37
CA GLY A 197 -7.55 21.75 18.63
C GLY A 197 -7.09 22.57 19.85
N ALA A 198 -6.08 23.42 19.68
CA ALA A 198 -5.58 24.33 20.70
C ALA A 198 -6.37 25.65 20.81
N SER A 199 -7.17 26.00 19.79
CA SER A 199 -8.01 27.19 19.79
C SER A 199 -9.20 27.08 20.76
N ASN A 200 -9.80 28.22 21.12
CA ASN A 200 -11.06 28.23 21.87
C ASN A 200 -12.29 27.86 21.00
N LYS A 201 -12.08 27.59 19.71
CA LYS A 201 -13.07 27.22 18.68
C LYS A 201 -14.08 28.33 18.32
N VAL A 202 -13.93 29.53 18.86
CA VAL A 202 -14.67 30.75 18.48
C VAL A 202 -13.77 31.58 17.58
N ASP A 203 -14.21 31.96 16.39
CA ASP A 203 -13.38 32.69 15.40
C ASP A 203 -11.98 32.05 15.19
N ALA A 204 -11.94 30.72 15.19
CA ALA A 204 -10.70 29.94 15.20
C ALA A 204 -9.73 30.29 14.07
N ALA A 205 -10.23 30.79 12.93
CA ALA A 205 -9.40 31.25 11.80
C ALA A 205 -8.42 32.37 12.17
N THR A 206 -8.73 33.18 13.19
CA THR A 206 -7.82 34.23 13.70
C THR A 206 -6.79 33.70 14.71
N GLN A 207 -6.97 32.46 15.17
CA GLN A 207 -6.17 31.80 16.20
C GLN A 207 -5.26 30.70 15.64
N ILE A 208 -5.37 30.35 14.35
CA ILE A 208 -4.64 29.27 13.66
C ILE A 208 -3.73 29.80 12.56
#